data_AF-A0AAU3LMC7-F1
#
_entry.id   AF-A0AAU3LMC7-F1
#
_cell.length_a   1.000
_cell.length_b   1.000
_cell.length_c   1.000
_cell.angle_alpha   90.00
_cell.angle_beta   90.00
_cell.angle_gamma   90.00
#
_symmetry.space_group_name_H-M   'P 1'
#
loop_
_entity.id
_entity.type
_entity.pdbx_description
1 polymer ?
#
loop_
_entity_poly.entity_id
_entity_poly.type
_entity_poly.pdbx_seq_one_letter_code
_entity_poly.pdbx_strand_id
1 'polypeptide(L)' 'MLVGADDMLLPTHEFLEACGRHYRDVGAALAVLDIDSDCYPVVCLRATRMKELTALAARAGFTARGFGA' A
#
# COMPACT_ATOMS: atom_id res chain seq x y z
N MET A 1 -0.68 -6.99 -17.81
CA MET A 1 -0.54 -7.54 -16.44
C MET A 1 -0.07 -6.40 -15.57
N LEU A 2 -0.67 -6.17 -14.39
CA LEU A 2 -0.38 -5.00 -13.55
C LEU A 2 1.00 -5.04 -12.87
N VAL A 3 1.70 -6.18 -12.93
CA VAL A 3 3.02 -6.45 -12.33
C VAL A 3 3.75 -7.42 -13.27
N GLY A 4 5.06 -7.25 -13.49
CA GLY A 4 5.85 -8.14 -14.36
C GLY A 4 6.01 -9.55 -13.79
N ALA A 5 6.31 -10.54 -14.65
CA ALA A 5 6.55 -11.91 -14.20
C ALA A 5 7.75 -12.02 -13.24
N ASP A 6 8.80 -11.24 -13.48
CA ASP A 6 9.97 -11.17 -12.61
C ASP A 6 9.64 -10.49 -11.27
N ASP A 7 8.77 -9.47 -11.29
CA ASP A 7 8.34 -8.77 -10.07
C ASP A 7 7.54 -9.69 -9.14
N MET A 8 6.84 -10.69 -9.67
CA MET A 8 6.11 -11.69 -8.84
C MET A 8 7.03 -12.59 -8.01
N LEU A 9 8.33 -12.63 -8.32
CA LEU A 9 9.33 -13.40 -7.59
C LEU A 9 10.04 -12.56 -6.52
N LEU A 10 9.71 -11.27 -6.43
CA LEU A 10 10.28 -10.38 -5.43
C LEU A 10 9.85 -10.78 -4.02
N PRO A 11 10.70 -10.55 -3.00
CA PRO A 11 10.24 -10.62 -1.63
C PRO A 11 9.10 -9.62 -1.39
N THR A 12 8.26 -9.91 -0.40
CA THR A 12 6.96 -9.26 -0.22
C THR A 12 7.04 -7.73 -0.19
N HIS A 13 8.06 -7.17 0.44
CA HIS A 13 8.23 -5.72 0.52
C HIS A 13 8.49 -5.11 -0.86
N GLU A 14 9.45 -5.64 -1.62
CA GLU A 14 9.78 -5.18 -2.95
C GLU A 14 8.63 -5.40 -3.95
N PHE A 15 7.89 -6.50 -3.81
CA PHE A 15 6.67 -6.75 -4.58
C PHE A 15 5.59 -5.68 -4.32
N LEU A 16 5.36 -5.30 -3.06
CA LEU A 16 4.41 -4.25 -2.70
C LEU A 16 4.86 -2.87 -3.21
N GLU A 17 6.17 -2.58 -3.17
CA GLU A 17 6.74 -1.38 -3.77
C GLU A 17 6.53 -1.33 -5.30
N ALA A 18 6.74 -2.45 -5.99
CA ALA A 18 6.47 -2.56 -7.43
C ALA A 18 4.99 -2.35 -7.76
N CYS A 19 4.09 -3.01 -7.02
CA CYS A 19 2.65 -2.79 -7.12
C CYS A 19 2.27 -1.33 -6.89
N GLY A 20 2.83 -0.70 -5.85
CA GLY A 20 2.56 0.69 -5.50
C GLY A 20 2.90 1.67 -6.62
N ARG A 21 4.04 1.46 -7.30
CA ARG A 21 4.44 2.26 -8.47
C ARG A 21 3.42 2.14 -9.61
N HIS A 22 3.00 0.92 -9.94
CA HIS A 22 2.00 0.70 -10.99
C HIS A 22 0.62 1.28 -10.65
N TYR A 23 0.19 1.17 -9.39
CA TYR A 23 -1.08 1.77 -8.96
C TYR A 23 -1.05 3.30 -9.02
N ARG A 24 0.10 3.92 -8.74
CA ARG A 24 0.27 5.37 -8.88
C ARG A 24 0.02 5.85 -10.31
N ASP A 25 0.52 5.11 -11.31
CA ASP A 25 0.36 5.48 -12.72
C ASP A 25 -1.12 5.59 -13.15
N VAL A 26 -2.02 4.89 -12.43
CA VAL A 26 -3.47 4.93 -12.65
C VAL A 26 -4.23 5.74 -11.59
N GLY A 27 -3.51 6.55 -10.78
CA GLY A 27 -4.10 7.43 -9.76
C GLY A 27 -4.59 6.72 -8.49
N ALA A 28 -4.19 5.46 -8.28
CA ALA A 28 -4.44 4.70 -7.07
C ALA A 28 -3.21 4.72 -6.15
N ALA A 29 -3.42 4.36 -4.89
CA ALA A 29 -2.37 4.10 -3.92
C ALA A 29 -2.60 2.72 -3.30
N LEU A 30 -1.49 2.02 -3.06
CA LEU A 30 -1.46 0.81 -2.25
C LEU A 30 -0.98 1.18 -0.86
N ALA A 31 -1.71 0.77 0.17
CA ALA A 31 -1.32 1.01 1.55
C ALA A 31 -1.46 -0.26 2.38
N VAL A 32 -0.63 -0.35 3.42
CA VAL A 32 -0.75 -1.34 4.47
C VAL A 32 -1.16 -0.64 5.76
N LEU A 33 -2.14 -1.22 6.46
CA LEU A 33 -2.44 -0.86 7.84
C LEU A 33 -1.64 -1.74 8.79
N ASP A 34 -0.90 -1.11 9.69
CA ASP A 34 -0.26 -1.74 10.83
C ASP A 34 -1.21 -1.63 12.03
N ILE A 35 -1.72 -2.78 12.45
CA ILE A 35 -2.76 -2.92 13.47
C ILE A 35 -2.29 -3.77 14.65
N ASP A 36 -0.97 -3.87 14.87
CA ASP A 36 -0.35 -4.69 15.91
C ASP A 36 -0.80 -6.17 15.84
N SER A 37 -0.93 -6.69 14.63
CA SER A 37 -1.35 -8.08 14.34
C SER A 37 -0.30 -8.77 13.48
N ASP A 38 -0.32 -10.10 13.50
CA ASP A 38 0.37 -10.96 12.55
C ASP A 38 -0.25 -10.92 11.14
N CYS A 39 -1.41 -10.28 11.00
CA CYS A 39 -2.08 -10.02 9.73
C CYS A 39 -2.17 -8.51 9.47
N TYR A 40 -1.72 -8.09 8.29
CA TYR A 40 -1.66 -6.68 7.89
C TYR A 40 -2.63 -6.43 6.73
N PRO A 41 -3.69 -5.62 6.92
CA PRO A 41 -4.61 -5.28 5.84
C PRO A 41 -3.90 -4.49 4.73
N VAL A 42 -3.94 -5.05 3.51
CA VAL A 42 -3.51 -4.36 2.29
C VAL A 42 -4.74 -3.73 1.64
N VAL A 43 -4.71 -2.42 1.41
CA VAL A 43 -5.84 -1.67 0.84
C VAL A 43 -5.40 -0.90 -0.40
N CYS A 44 -6.29 -0.87 -1.40
CA CYS A 44 -6.15 -0.04 -2.59
C CYS A 44 -7.20 1.07 -2.56
N LEU A 45 -6.76 2.32 -2.70
CA LEU A 45 -7.62 3.50 -2.65
C LEU A 45 -7.17 4.54 -3.67
N ARG A 46 -7.97 5.60 -3.87
CA ARG A 46 -7.52 6.75 -4.67
C ARG A 46 -6.31 7.40 -4.00
N ALA A 47 -5.26 7.72 -4.76
CA ALA A 47 -4.04 8.32 -4.23
C ALA A 47 -4.31 9.63 -3.45
N THR A 48 -5.30 10.40 -3.89
CA THR A 48 -5.73 11.64 -3.23
C THR A 48 -6.28 11.44 -1.81
N ARG A 49 -6.68 10.21 -1.45
CA ARG A 49 -7.21 9.86 -0.12
C ARG A 49 -6.16 9.26 0.82
N MET A 50 -4.91 9.10 0.39
CA MET A 50 -3.87 8.50 1.25
C MET A 50 -3.67 9.29 2.55
N LYS A 51 -3.64 10.63 2.47
CA LYS A 51 -3.50 11.49 3.67
C LYS A 51 -4.69 11.33 4.64
N GLU A 52 -5.89 11.17 4.11
CA GLU A 52 -7.10 10.95 4.91
C GLU A 52 -7.01 9.59 5.62
N LEU A 53 -6.62 8.52 4.92
CA LEU A 53 -6.40 7.20 5.50
C LEU A 53 -5.37 7.25 6.63
N THR A 54 -4.21 7.87 6.40
CA THR A 54 -3.18 8.03 7.44
C THR A 54 -3.71 8.76 8.68
N ALA A 55 -4.48 9.83 8.49
CA ALA A 55 -5.07 10.56 9.61
C ALA A 55 -6.12 9.74 10.38
N LEU A 56 -6.93 8.94 9.67
CA LEU A 56 -7.92 8.05 10.30
C LEU A 56 -7.26 6.91 11.07
N ALA A 57 -6.25 6.27 10.49
CA ALA A 57 -5.47 5.23 11.15
C ALA A 57 -4.83 5.77 12.44
N ALA A 58 -4.15 6.91 12.36
CA ALA A 58 -3.52 7.53 13.53
C ALA A 58 -4.52 7.84 14.64
N ARG A 59 -5.72 8.34 14.30
CA ARG A 59 -6.79 8.59 15.28
C ARG A 59 -7.33 7.31 15.93
N ALA A 60 -7.25 6.18 15.23
CA ALA A 60 -7.64 4.87 15.75
C ALA A 60 -6.50 4.18 16.52
N GLY A 61 -5.31 4.78 16.61
CA GLY A 61 -4.15 4.19 17.25
C GLY A 61 -3.32 3.26 16.36
N PHE A 62 -3.52 3.32 15.04
CA PHE A 62 -2.87 2.47 14.05
C PHE A 62 -2.00 3.28 13.07
N THR A 63 -1.13 2.59 12.33
CA THR A 63 -0.34 3.23 11.27
C THR A 63 -0.84 2.81 9.90
N ALA A 64 -0.82 3.72 8.93
CA ALA A 64 -1.02 3.39 7.52
C ALA A 64 0.19 3.86 6.70
N ARG A 65 0.80 2.95 5.94
CA ARG A 65 1.96 3.22 5.09
C ARG A 65 1.61 2.99 3.63
N GLY A 66 1.87 3.98 2.79
CA GLY A 66 1.75 3.84 1.33
C GLY A 66 3.01 3.22 0.73
N PHE A 67 2.85 2.48 -0.37
CA PHE A 67 3.94 1.85 -1.13
C PHE A 67 4.13 2.48 -2.49
N GLY A 68 5.33 2.32 -3.05
CA GLY A 68 5.72 2.82 -4.36
C GLY A 68 6.01 4.32 -4.34
N ALA A 69 6.54 4.83 -3.22
CA ALA A 69 6.89 6.24 -2.95
C ALA A 69 7.81 6.83 -4.03
#